data_AF-A0A3N4GF92-F1
#
_entry.id   AF-A0A3N4GF92-F1
#
_cell.length_a   1.000
_cell.length_b   1.000
_cell.length_c   1.000
_cell.angle_alpha   90.00
_cell.angle_beta   90.00
_cell.angle_gamma   90.00
#
_symmetry.space_group_name_H-M   'P 1'
#
loop_
_entity.id
_entity.type
_entity.pdbx_description
1 polymer ?
#
loop_
_entity_poly.entity_id
_entity_poly.type
_entity_poly.pdbx_seq_one_letter_code
_entity_poly.pdbx_strand_id
1 'polypeptide(L)'
;MTSARRSPSTRPPTGLRRLLVLCLAVAGVLAGSLSATALGAGDAAAAPPGSGHGLCFDLNSALARDSLTKIGRDVNGGSWEPHSASTNPLSRGCNLDWMLVNGNGVGDATYQSRVLLFHHGRFLGTVDPRPYSYTSIADWTRDHVTVKYRWLRADDPFCCASGGPTYVTAFQLGGRVIRLGFFPPA
;
A
#
# COMPACT_ATOMS: atom_id res chain seq x y z
N MET A 1 65.47 67.85 -1.60
CA MET A 1 65.90 67.72 -0.19
C MET A 1 64.78 67.02 0.58
N THR A 2 65.12 65.97 1.34
CA THR A 2 64.42 65.40 2.52
C THR A 2 62.95 64.89 2.35
N SER A 3 62.66 63.59 2.41
CA SER A 3 62.54 62.71 3.61
C SER A 3 61.34 63.10 4.50
N ALA A 4 60.40 62.28 5.03
CA ALA A 4 60.14 60.84 5.02
C ALA A 4 58.77 60.54 5.70
N ARG A 5 58.25 59.32 5.45
CA ARG A 5 57.58 58.38 6.40
C ARG A 5 56.25 58.77 7.08
N ARG A 6 55.22 57.94 6.85
CA ARG A 6 54.40 57.28 7.90
C ARG A 6 53.75 56.00 7.36
N SER A 7 53.81 54.94 8.17
CA SER A 7 53.32 53.56 7.92
C SER A 7 51.91 53.35 8.53
N PRO A 8 51.37 52.11 8.68
CA PRO A 8 50.08 51.69 8.11
C PRO A 8 49.00 51.40 9.19
N SER A 9 47.78 51.03 8.80
CA SER A 9 46.81 50.40 9.73
C SER A 9 45.92 49.35 9.06
N THR A 10 46.36 48.10 9.23
CA THR A 10 45.65 46.86 9.62
C THR A 10 44.13 46.73 9.50
N ARG A 11 43.73 45.72 8.72
CA ARG A 11 42.45 44.97 8.73
C ARG A 11 42.54 43.79 9.72
N PRO A 12 41.43 43.24 10.26
CA PRO A 12 41.42 41.83 10.66
C PRO A 12 40.39 40.97 9.89
N PRO A 13 40.60 39.63 9.86
CA PRO A 13 40.17 38.75 8.78
C PRO A 13 39.12 37.69 9.17
N THR A 14 38.47 37.15 8.15
CA THR A 14 37.46 36.07 8.20
C THR A 14 38.15 34.70 8.10
N GLY A 15 37.98 33.85 9.13
CA GLY A 15 38.59 32.51 9.21
C GLY A 15 37.56 31.39 9.14
N LEU A 16 37.49 30.75 7.96
CA LEU A 16 36.68 29.58 7.62
C LEU A 16 37.30 28.31 8.27
N ARG A 17 36.55 27.65 9.18
CA ARG A 17 36.98 26.40 9.84
C ARG A 17 36.86 25.20 8.90
N ARG A 18 38.00 24.71 8.39
CA ARG A 18 38.18 23.35 7.83
C ARG A 18 38.60 22.41 8.97
N LEU A 19 37.86 21.33 9.22
CA LEU A 19 38.34 20.23 10.08
C LEU A 19 39.01 19.16 9.21
N LEU A 20 40.23 18.83 9.60
CA LEU A 20 41.19 17.94 8.96
C LEU A 20 40.90 16.48 9.36
N VAL A 21 40.87 15.58 8.38
CA VAL A 21 40.90 14.12 8.56
C VAL A 21 42.33 13.72 8.93
N LEU A 22 42.53 13.10 10.10
CA LEU A 22 43.83 12.60 10.55
C LEU A 22 43.84 11.07 10.49
N CYS A 23 44.53 10.51 9.49
CA CYS A 23 44.90 9.10 9.41
C CYS A 23 46.09 8.84 10.33
N LEU A 24 45.91 7.97 11.34
CA LEU A 24 47.01 7.39 12.12
C LEU A 24 47.24 5.96 11.65
N ALA A 25 48.41 5.72 11.05
CA ALA A 25 48.92 4.40 10.75
C ALA A 25 49.58 3.81 12.00
N VAL A 26 49.16 2.61 12.41
CA VAL A 26 49.84 1.78 13.42
C VAL A 26 50.27 0.47 12.77
N ALA A 27 51.54 0.13 12.96
CA ALA A 27 52.22 -1.01 12.36
C ALA A 27 51.92 -2.33 13.09
N GLY A 28 51.56 -3.34 12.29
CA GLY A 28 52.08 -4.72 12.34
C GLY A 28 51.93 -5.58 13.60
N VAL A 29 50.92 -6.44 13.61
CA VAL A 29 51.01 -7.80 14.19
C VAL A 29 50.46 -8.79 13.16
N LEU A 30 51.28 -9.76 12.76
CA LEU A 30 50.95 -10.84 11.81
C LEU A 30 50.05 -11.88 12.48
N ALA A 31 48.77 -11.90 12.12
CA ALA A 31 47.87 -13.03 12.35
C ALA A 31 47.07 -13.25 11.05
N GLY A 32 47.17 -14.45 10.48
CA GLY A 32 46.70 -14.79 9.14
C GLY A 32 45.22 -14.49 8.92
N SER A 33 44.92 -13.69 7.90
CA SER A 33 43.57 -13.43 7.41
C SER A 33 43.12 -14.56 6.49
N LEU A 34 42.31 -15.49 7.02
CA LEU A 34 41.41 -16.29 6.20
C LEU A 34 40.40 -15.32 5.57
N SER A 35 40.60 -14.98 4.29
CA SER A 35 39.62 -14.25 3.51
C SER A 35 38.38 -15.12 3.32
N ALA A 36 37.41 -14.98 4.22
CA ALA A 36 36.07 -15.48 4.00
C ALA A 36 35.47 -14.70 2.83
N THR A 37 35.33 -15.36 1.68
CA THR A 37 34.47 -14.89 0.60
C THR A 37 33.05 -14.77 1.16
N ALA A 38 32.65 -13.57 1.53
CA ALA A 38 31.26 -13.25 1.83
C ALA A 38 30.47 -13.46 0.54
N LEU A 39 29.88 -14.64 0.38
CA LEU A 39 28.77 -14.86 -0.53
C LEU A 39 27.72 -13.83 -0.14
N GLY A 40 27.54 -12.80 -0.96
CA GLY A 40 26.48 -11.83 -0.78
C GLY A 40 25.16 -12.58 -0.74
N ALA A 41 24.56 -12.68 0.44
CA ALA A 41 23.15 -13.00 0.55
C ALA A 41 22.43 -11.89 -0.21
N GLY A 42 21.89 -12.20 -1.39
CA GLY A 42 20.99 -11.28 -2.06
C GLY A 42 19.88 -10.95 -1.06
N ASP A 43 19.70 -9.66 -0.76
CA ASP A 43 18.63 -9.20 0.12
C ASP A 43 17.30 -9.73 -0.44
N ALA A 44 16.76 -10.76 0.20
CA ALA A 44 15.40 -11.16 -0.03
C ALA A 44 14.54 -9.96 0.40
N ALA A 45 13.94 -9.28 -0.58
CA ALA A 45 13.08 -8.14 -0.30
C ALA A 45 12.04 -8.55 0.76
N ALA A 46 11.98 -7.81 1.85
CA ALA A 46 11.05 -8.08 2.94
C ALA A 46 9.61 -8.08 2.40
N ALA A 47 8.80 -9.03 2.89
CA ALA A 47 7.39 -9.10 2.52
C ALA A 47 6.68 -7.77 2.85
N PRO A 48 5.81 -7.26 1.97
CA PRO A 48 5.05 -6.06 2.26
C PRO A 48 4.24 -6.18 3.56
N PRO A 49 3.99 -5.07 4.29
CA PRO A 49 3.04 -5.09 5.40
C PRO A 49 1.69 -5.67 4.96
N GLY A 50 1.08 -6.49 5.81
CA GLY A 50 -0.16 -7.16 5.45
C GLY A 50 0.01 -8.51 4.76
N SER A 51 1.21 -8.88 4.32
CA SER A 51 1.51 -10.23 3.84
C SER A 51 1.52 -11.25 5.00
N GLY A 52 1.22 -12.51 4.68
CA GLY A 52 1.13 -13.61 5.64
C GLY A 52 0.75 -14.92 4.95
N HIS A 53 1.05 -16.07 5.55
CA HIS A 53 0.77 -17.41 5.00
C HIS A 53 1.22 -17.62 3.53
N GLY A 54 2.33 -16.97 3.12
CA GLY A 54 2.84 -17.05 1.74
C GLY A 54 2.06 -16.21 0.72
N LEU A 55 1.12 -15.37 1.17
CA LEU A 55 0.30 -14.48 0.35
C LEU A 55 0.77 -13.03 0.46
N CYS A 56 0.57 -12.28 -0.62
CA CYS A 56 0.84 -10.84 -0.66
C CYS A 56 -0.06 -10.03 0.27
N PHE A 57 -1.30 -10.49 0.46
CA PHE A 57 -2.26 -9.93 1.40
C PHE A 57 -2.93 -11.05 2.20
N ASP A 58 -2.95 -10.90 3.51
CA ASP A 58 -3.55 -11.82 4.45
C ASP A 58 -4.75 -11.16 5.13
N LEU A 59 -5.90 -11.84 5.08
CA LEU A 59 -7.15 -11.41 5.70
C LEU A 59 -7.04 -11.21 7.22
N ASN A 60 -6.13 -11.93 7.88
CA ASN A 60 -5.91 -11.84 9.33
C ASN A 60 -4.88 -10.76 9.70
N SER A 61 -4.31 -10.07 8.72
CA SER A 61 -3.26 -9.08 8.96
C SER A 61 -3.77 -7.84 9.71
N ALA A 62 -2.84 -7.11 10.32
CA ALA A 62 -3.14 -5.78 10.87
C ALA A 62 -3.64 -4.82 9.78
N LEU A 63 -3.10 -4.90 8.56
CA LEU A 63 -3.52 -4.06 7.45
C LEU A 63 -4.99 -4.28 7.08
N ALA A 64 -5.46 -5.54 7.07
CA ALA A 64 -6.86 -5.87 6.85
C ALA A 64 -7.74 -5.23 7.92
N ARG A 65 -7.42 -5.44 9.21
CA ARG A 65 -8.16 -4.87 10.34
C ARG A 65 -8.18 -3.34 10.33
N ASP A 66 -7.04 -2.70 10.11
CA ASP A 66 -6.93 -1.23 10.08
C ASP A 66 -7.71 -0.61 8.92
N SER A 67 -7.81 -1.33 7.79
CA SER A 67 -8.60 -0.86 6.64
C SER A 67 -10.10 -0.83 6.93
N LEU A 68 -10.61 -1.75 7.76
CA LEU A 68 -12.02 -1.75 8.19
C LEU A 68 -12.33 -0.53 9.05
N THR A 69 -11.43 -0.18 9.98
CA THR A 69 -11.54 1.04 10.78
C THR A 69 -11.59 2.29 9.90
N LYS A 70 -10.81 2.33 8.81
CA LYS A 70 -10.78 3.47 7.87
C LYS A 70 -12.05 3.65 7.07
N ILE A 71 -12.76 2.56 6.75
CA ILE A 71 -14.02 2.64 6.01
C ILE A 71 -15.25 2.84 6.91
N GLY A 72 -15.07 2.79 8.23
CA GLY A 72 -16.11 3.10 9.22
C GLY A 72 -17.11 1.96 9.41
N ARG A 73 -18.35 2.33 9.76
CA ARG A 73 -19.47 1.39 9.90
C ARG A 73 -20.08 1.04 8.55
N ASP A 74 -20.83 -0.05 8.50
CA ASP A 74 -21.68 -0.31 7.33
C ASP A 74 -22.88 0.63 7.27
N VAL A 75 -23.62 0.57 6.16
CA VAL A 75 -24.77 1.46 5.92
C VAL A 75 -25.91 1.28 6.91
N ASN A 76 -25.96 0.15 7.60
CA ASN A 76 -26.97 -0.22 8.57
C ASN A 76 -26.47 -0.04 10.02
N GLY A 77 -25.33 0.66 10.20
CA GLY A 77 -24.74 0.94 11.51
C GLY A 77 -23.92 -0.23 12.11
N GLY A 78 -23.81 -1.34 11.40
CA GLY A 78 -22.98 -2.48 11.78
C GLY A 78 -21.51 -2.31 11.43
N SER A 79 -20.78 -3.43 11.46
CA SER A 79 -19.37 -3.54 11.11
C SER A 79 -19.20 -4.19 9.74
N TRP A 80 -18.08 -3.88 9.08
CA TRP A 80 -17.65 -4.61 7.90
C TRP A 80 -16.89 -5.87 8.32
N GLU A 81 -17.32 -7.02 7.80
CA GLU A 81 -16.69 -8.32 8.04
C GLU A 81 -15.96 -8.80 6.78
N PRO A 82 -14.69 -9.24 6.88
CA PRO A 82 -14.00 -9.84 5.75
C PRO A 82 -14.70 -11.09 5.25
N HIS A 83 -14.92 -11.18 3.94
CA HIS A 83 -15.54 -12.32 3.28
C HIS A 83 -14.54 -13.13 2.46
N SER A 84 -13.73 -12.47 1.62
CA SER A 84 -12.68 -13.09 0.83
C SER A 84 -11.61 -12.08 0.43
N ALA A 85 -10.46 -12.55 -0.07
CA ALA A 85 -9.38 -11.72 -0.58
C ALA A 85 -8.65 -12.40 -1.75
N SER A 86 -7.78 -11.64 -2.41
CA SER A 86 -6.84 -12.18 -3.40
C SER A 86 -5.93 -13.24 -2.78
N THR A 87 -5.62 -14.26 -3.58
CA THR A 87 -4.69 -15.35 -3.22
C THR A 87 -3.34 -15.21 -3.94
N ASN A 88 -2.91 -13.96 -4.20
CA ASN A 88 -1.66 -13.70 -4.90
C ASN A 88 -0.47 -14.21 -4.08
N PRO A 89 0.36 -15.12 -4.62
CA PRO A 89 1.46 -15.69 -3.87
C PRO A 89 2.64 -14.72 -3.78
N LEU A 90 3.20 -14.59 -2.59
CA LEU A 90 4.37 -13.75 -2.30
C LEU A 90 5.57 -14.11 -3.20
N SER A 91 5.71 -15.40 -3.54
CA SER A 91 6.78 -15.91 -4.40
C SER A 91 6.73 -15.42 -5.85
N ARG A 92 5.61 -14.85 -6.30
CA ARG A 92 5.46 -14.26 -7.65
C ARG A 92 5.52 -12.73 -7.63
N GLY A 93 5.94 -12.15 -6.52
CA GLY A 93 5.93 -10.71 -6.27
C GLY A 93 4.53 -10.19 -5.99
N CYS A 94 4.46 -9.01 -5.37
CA CYS A 94 3.20 -8.37 -4.97
C CYS A 94 2.98 -7.09 -5.76
N ASN A 95 1.73 -6.83 -6.13
CA ASN A 95 1.36 -5.56 -6.75
C ASN A 95 0.00 -5.11 -6.22
N LEU A 96 -1.10 -5.47 -6.89
CA LEU A 96 -2.47 -5.14 -6.47
C LEU A 96 -3.12 -6.36 -5.81
N ASP A 97 -3.67 -6.15 -4.63
CA ASP A 97 -4.47 -7.11 -3.87
C ASP A 97 -5.83 -6.52 -3.50
N TRP A 98 -6.78 -7.37 -3.15
CA TRP A 98 -8.13 -6.96 -2.81
C TRP A 98 -8.71 -7.71 -1.62
N MET A 99 -9.67 -7.10 -0.95
CA MET A 99 -10.50 -7.73 0.09
C MET A 99 -11.97 -7.39 -0.16
N LEU A 100 -12.82 -8.41 -0.26
CA LEU A 100 -14.28 -8.27 -0.29
C LEU A 100 -14.79 -8.37 1.16
N VAL A 101 -15.59 -7.39 1.56
CA VAL A 101 -16.21 -7.32 2.89
C VAL A 101 -17.72 -7.23 2.76
N ASN A 102 -18.44 -7.77 3.74
CA ASN A 102 -19.89 -7.70 3.87
C ASN A 102 -20.27 -6.95 5.14
N GLY A 103 -21.32 -6.15 5.10
CA GLY A 103 -21.88 -5.52 6.30
C GLY A 103 -22.65 -6.54 7.14
N ASN A 104 -22.65 -6.34 8.46
CA ASN A 104 -23.36 -7.20 9.42
C ASN A 104 -24.46 -6.44 10.22
N GLY A 105 -24.72 -5.19 9.89
CA GLY A 105 -25.73 -4.36 10.55
C GLY A 105 -27.15 -4.92 10.41
N VAL A 106 -27.98 -4.59 11.40
CA VAL A 106 -29.38 -5.03 11.47
C VAL A 106 -30.22 -4.15 10.55
N GLY A 107 -30.86 -4.72 9.53
CA GLY A 107 -31.77 -3.93 8.69
C GLY A 107 -32.38 -4.59 7.46
N ASP A 108 -31.76 -5.61 6.86
CA ASP A 108 -32.16 -6.02 5.51
C ASP A 108 -31.79 -7.47 5.24
N ALA A 109 -32.65 -8.20 4.51
CA ALA A 109 -32.34 -9.54 4.03
C ALA A 109 -31.16 -9.57 3.03
N THR A 110 -30.64 -8.40 2.64
CA THR A 110 -29.55 -8.26 1.67
C THR A 110 -28.45 -7.37 2.24
N TYR A 111 -27.40 -7.99 2.78
CA TYR A 111 -26.22 -7.25 3.21
C TYR A 111 -25.59 -6.50 2.03
N GLN A 112 -25.00 -5.34 2.32
CA GLN A 112 -24.19 -4.60 1.36
C GLN A 112 -22.74 -5.11 1.40
N SER A 113 -22.03 -4.97 0.29
CA SER A 113 -20.65 -5.42 0.17
C SER A 113 -19.75 -4.33 -0.39
N ARG A 114 -18.45 -4.39 -0.09
CA ARG A 114 -17.42 -3.50 -0.63
C ARG A 114 -16.16 -4.26 -1.02
N VAL A 115 -15.49 -3.80 -2.06
CA VAL A 115 -14.16 -4.30 -2.45
C VAL A 115 -13.11 -3.25 -2.13
N LEU A 116 -12.20 -3.58 -1.24
CA LEU A 116 -11.08 -2.77 -0.79
C LEU A 116 -9.83 -3.14 -1.59
N LEU A 117 -8.98 -2.16 -1.88
CA LEU A 117 -7.78 -2.29 -2.70
C LEU A 117 -6.52 -2.05 -1.87
N PHE A 118 -5.49 -2.86 -2.13
CA PHE A 118 -4.22 -2.81 -1.43
C PHE A 118 -3.04 -2.86 -2.40
N HIS A 119 -1.97 -2.14 -2.09
CA HIS A 119 -0.73 -2.17 -2.85
C HIS A 119 0.46 -1.88 -1.95
N HIS A 120 1.49 -2.73 -2.02
CA HIS A 120 2.71 -2.62 -1.22
C HIS A 120 2.46 -2.31 0.26
N GLY A 121 1.53 -3.05 0.86
CA GLY A 121 1.16 -2.92 2.26
C GLY A 121 0.41 -1.64 2.65
N ARG A 122 -0.24 -0.99 1.68
CA ARG A 122 -1.06 0.19 1.90
C ARG A 122 -2.47 -0.03 1.40
N PHE A 123 -3.46 0.39 2.20
CA PHE A 123 -4.84 0.52 1.77
C PHE A 123 -5.00 1.71 0.81
N LEU A 124 -5.55 1.46 -0.38
CA LEU A 124 -5.71 2.46 -1.45
C LEU A 124 -7.14 3.02 -1.56
N GLY A 125 -8.10 2.50 -0.80
CA GLY A 125 -9.52 2.82 -0.91
C GLY A 125 -10.32 1.66 -1.50
N THR A 126 -11.55 1.95 -1.92
CA THR A 126 -12.47 0.94 -2.48
C THR A 126 -12.56 1.01 -4.01
N VAL A 127 -13.04 -0.06 -4.64
CA VAL A 127 -13.33 -0.04 -6.09
C VAL A 127 -14.44 0.95 -6.38
N ASP A 128 -15.54 0.91 -5.64
CA ASP A 128 -16.61 1.91 -5.68
C ASP A 128 -16.71 2.63 -4.32
N PRO A 129 -16.86 3.96 -4.26
CA PRO A 129 -17.10 4.66 -3.00
C PRO A 129 -18.39 4.23 -2.29
N ARG A 130 -19.40 3.73 -3.01
CA ARG A 130 -20.67 3.25 -2.44
C ARG A 130 -20.69 1.73 -2.32
N PRO A 131 -21.28 1.19 -1.24
CA PRO A 131 -21.49 -0.23 -1.10
C PRO A 131 -22.74 -0.67 -1.86
N TYR A 132 -22.72 -1.90 -2.40
CA TYR A 132 -23.85 -2.50 -3.10
C TYR A 132 -24.01 -3.97 -2.70
N SER A 133 -25.25 -4.44 -2.61
CA SER A 133 -25.58 -5.85 -2.46
C SER A 133 -25.15 -6.66 -3.69
N TYR A 134 -25.04 -7.99 -3.55
CA TYR A 134 -24.68 -8.89 -4.67
C TYR A 134 -23.38 -8.50 -5.40
N THR A 135 -22.50 -7.75 -4.75
CA THR A 135 -21.16 -7.44 -5.26
C THR A 135 -20.32 -8.70 -5.21
N SER A 136 -19.61 -9.00 -6.30
CA SER A 136 -18.74 -10.17 -6.40
C SER A 136 -17.49 -9.84 -7.21
N ILE A 137 -16.41 -10.60 -6.98
CA ILE A 137 -15.22 -10.53 -7.83
C ILE A 137 -15.48 -11.35 -9.10
N ALA A 138 -15.32 -10.71 -10.25
CA ALA A 138 -15.47 -11.37 -11.55
C ALA A 138 -14.16 -11.99 -12.03
N ASP A 139 -13.04 -11.27 -11.84
CA ASP A 139 -11.70 -11.68 -12.23
C ASP A 139 -10.66 -10.87 -11.47
N TRP A 140 -9.44 -11.40 -11.32
CA TRP A 140 -8.32 -10.63 -10.80
C TRP A 140 -6.95 -11.22 -11.19
N THR A 141 -5.97 -10.34 -11.23
CA THR A 141 -4.54 -10.66 -11.32
C THR A 141 -3.78 -9.83 -10.29
N ARG A 142 -2.45 -9.76 -10.40
CA ARG A 142 -1.65 -8.81 -9.61
C ARG A 142 -1.72 -7.38 -10.16
N ASP A 143 -2.23 -7.17 -11.37
CA ASP A 143 -2.22 -5.83 -12.00
C ASP A 143 -3.61 -5.18 -12.02
N HIS A 144 -4.66 -5.99 -11.87
CA HIS A 144 -6.03 -5.51 -11.86
C HIS A 144 -6.99 -6.41 -11.06
N VAL A 145 -8.12 -5.85 -10.66
CA VAL A 145 -9.27 -6.58 -10.14
C VAL A 145 -10.54 -6.08 -10.83
N THR A 146 -11.36 -7.01 -11.30
CA THR A 146 -12.66 -6.71 -11.92
C THR A 146 -13.77 -7.11 -10.96
N VAL A 147 -14.59 -6.14 -10.59
CA VAL A 147 -15.74 -6.32 -9.70
C VAL A 147 -17.01 -6.30 -10.52
N LYS A 148 -17.88 -7.29 -10.27
CA LYS A 148 -19.23 -7.37 -10.81
C LYS A 148 -20.20 -6.82 -9.78
N TYR A 149 -20.98 -5.84 -10.18
CA TYR A 149 -22.03 -5.23 -9.38
C TYR A 149 -23.41 -5.63 -9.89
N ARG A 150 -24.32 -5.87 -8.96
CA ARG A 150 -25.77 -5.96 -9.16
C ARG A 150 -26.44 -5.21 -8.02
N TRP A 151 -27.72 -4.92 -8.12
CA TRP A 151 -28.47 -4.24 -7.07
C TRP A 151 -29.97 -4.50 -7.25
N LEU A 152 -30.72 -4.31 -6.16
CA LEU A 152 -32.19 -4.37 -6.21
C LEU A 152 -32.73 -3.07 -6.81
N ARG A 153 -33.68 -3.21 -7.73
CA ARG A 153 -34.64 -2.17 -8.08
C ARG A 153 -35.79 -2.18 -7.07
N ALA A 154 -36.63 -1.14 -7.11
CA ALA A 154 -37.72 -0.94 -6.16
C ALA A 154 -38.67 -2.16 -6.03
N ASP A 155 -38.94 -2.85 -7.13
CA ASP A 155 -39.88 -3.98 -7.18
C ASP A 155 -39.18 -5.36 -7.17
N ASP A 156 -37.86 -5.41 -6.98
CA ASP A 156 -37.14 -6.67 -6.95
C ASP A 156 -37.33 -7.39 -5.60
N PRO A 157 -37.62 -8.71 -5.59
CA PRO A 157 -37.53 -9.48 -4.37
C PRO A 157 -36.07 -9.67 -3.97
N PHE A 158 -35.80 -9.80 -2.65
CA PHE A 158 -34.45 -9.92 -2.06
C PHE A 158 -33.59 -11.10 -2.54
N CYS A 159 -34.12 -12.05 -3.33
CA CYS A 159 -33.32 -13.10 -3.94
C CYS A 159 -32.73 -12.72 -5.30
N CYS A 160 -33.34 -11.73 -5.95
CA CYS A 160 -33.42 -11.72 -7.41
C CYS A 160 -33.24 -10.31 -7.97
N ALA A 161 -32.11 -9.69 -7.63
CA ALA A 161 -31.69 -8.40 -8.15
C ALA A 161 -31.71 -8.35 -9.69
N SER A 162 -32.53 -7.48 -10.28
CA SER A 162 -32.60 -7.23 -11.71
C SER A 162 -31.68 -6.10 -12.17
N GLY A 163 -31.13 -5.30 -11.25
CA GLY A 163 -30.12 -4.28 -11.53
C GLY A 163 -28.78 -4.91 -11.93
N GLY A 164 -28.13 -4.34 -12.94
CA GLY A 164 -26.88 -4.85 -13.51
C GLY A 164 -27.06 -6.13 -14.35
N PRO A 165 -25.99 -6.93 -14.56
CA PRO A 165 -24.66 -6.72 -14.02
C PRO A 165 -23.93 -5.57 -14.71
N THR A 166 -23.16 -4.80 -13.93
CA THR A 166 -22.12 -3.92 -14.45
C THR A 166 -20.76 -4.37 -13.93
N TYR A 167 -19.70 -3.96 -14.62
CA TYR A 167 -18.34 -4.36 -14.32
C TYR A 167 -17.45 -3.12 -14.18
N VAL A 168 -16.65 -3.09 -13.11
CA VAL A 168 -15.64 -2.07 -12.88
C VAL A 168 -14.31 -2.75 -12.64
N THR A 169 -13.30 -2.41 -13.42
CA THR A 169 -11.93 -2.89 -13.27
C THR A 169 -11.06 -1.82 -12.65
N ALA A 170 -10.43 -2.15 -11.52
CA ALA A 170 -9.43 -1.31 -10.88
C ALA A 170 -8.02 -1.77 -11.26
N PHE A 171 -7.19 -0.82 -11.67
CA PHE A 171 -5.77 -1.00 -12.02
C PHE A 171 -4.89 -0.22 -11.07
N GLN A 172 -3.70 -0.73 -10.77
CA GLN A 172 -2.65 0.03 -10.12
C GLN A 172 -1.65 0.52 -11.18
N LEU A 173 -1.48 1.84 -11.28
CA LEU A 173 -0.56 2.48 -12.22
C LEU A 173 0.17 3.63 -11.51
N GLY A 174 1.49 3.53 -11.36
CA GLY A 174 2.33 4.61 -10.84
C GLY A 174 1.96 5.10 -9.43
N GLY A 175 1.50 4.20 -8.56
CA GLY A 175 1.09 4.52 -7.18
C GLY A 175 -0.34 5.04 -7.06
N ARG A 176 -1.11 5.06 -8.15
CA ARG A 176 -2.52 5.48 -8.18
C ARG A 176 -3.42 4.33 -8.62
N VAL A 177 -4.69 4.40 -8.19
CA VAL A 177 -5.74 3.49 -8.67
C VAL A 177 -6.51 4.17 -9.79
N ILE A 178 -6.57 3.51 -10.94
CA ILE A 178 -7.47 3.87 -12.04
C ILE A 178 -8.62 2.88 -12.05
N ARG A 179 -9.85 3.37 -12.23
CA ARG A 179 -11.06 2.54 -12.27
C ARG A 179 -11.78 2.79 -13.57
N LEU A 180 -12.05 1.73 -14.32
CA LEU A 180 -12.68 1.79 -15.63
C LEU A 180 -13.90 0.87 -15.65
N GLY A 181 -14.91 1.22 -16.44
CA GLY A 181 -16.12 0.42 -16.61
C GLY A 181 -17.39 1.19 -16.26
N PHE A 182 -18.47 0.45 -16.04
CA PHE A 182 -19.78 1.01 -15.76
C PHE A 182 -20.08 0.90 -14.27
N PHE A 183 -20.03 2.05 -13.59
CA PHE A 183 -20.39 2.13 -12.19
C PHE A 183 -21.91 1.96 -12.03
N PRO A 184 -22.37 1.34 -10.92
CA PRO A 184 -23.78 1.32 -10.61
C PRO A 184 -24.35 2.75 -10.46
N PRO A 185 -25.68 2.90 -10.53
CA PRO A 185 -26.35 4.17 -10.32
C PRO A 185 -26.05 4.81 -8.97
N ALA A 186 -26.16 6.13 -8.96
CA ALA A 186 -25.85 6.95 -7.81
C ALA A 186 -26.97 7.05 -6.77
#